data_AF-A0A7H4PFW6-F1
#
_entry.id   AF-A0A7H4PFW6-F1
#
_cell.length_a   1.000
_cell.length_b   1.000
_cell.length_c   1.000
_cell.angle_alpha   90.00
_cell.angle_beta   90.00
_cell.angle_gamma   90.00
#
_symmetry.space_group_name_H-M   'P 1'
#
loop_
_entity.id
_entity.type
_entity.pdbx_description
1 polymer ?
#
loop_
_entity_poly.entity_id
_entity_poly.type
_entity_poly.pdbx_seq_one_letter_code
_entity_poly.pdbx_strand_id
1 'polypeptide(L)'
;MAEDIVLGNPPDIPQVTMVHLPRVEATLAPLALLSKTVYLPWIKLEQPDARLIRLSEKTNNWTFDLASAGSSEKDAAPSSWSFRLDNILFDRGKIAVDDKVSRADVTIVVDPLGKPLAFSEVTGEKGKGQPQKVGDYVFGLQAKGSYNGQPLSGSGKIGGMLALRSEGTPFPLQGDFRSGNTRVAFTGTVQRSA
;
A
#
# COMPACT_ATOMS: atom_id res chain seq x y z
N MET A 1 12.10 4.96 17.78
CA MET A 1 11.76 3.54 17.63
C MET A 1 10.52 3.29 18.46
N ALA A 2 9.52 2.68 17.86
CA ALA A 2 8.28 2.32 18.51
C ALA A 2 8.01 0.85 18.23
N GLU A 3 7.52 0.15 19.25
CA GLU A 3 7.19 -1.27 19.17
C GLU A 3 5.66 -1.40 19.25
N ASP A 4 5.14 -2.44 18.60
CA ASP A 4 3.74 -2.87 18.70
C ASP A 4 2.71 -1.77 18.41
N ILE A 5 2.85 -1.11 17.26
CA ILE A 5 1.86 -0.12 16.82
C ILE A 5 0.67 -0.86 16.20
N VAL A 6 -0.52 -0.62 16.75
CA VAL A 6 -1.78 -1.18 16.29
C VAL A 6 -2.70 -0.07 15.83
N LEU A 7 -3.21 -0.19 14.60
CA LEU A 7 -4.36 0.58 14.13
C LEU A 7 -5.61 -0.28 14.24
N GLY A 8 -6.59 0.19 15.00
CA GLY A 8 -7.85 -0.50 15.20
C GLY A 8 -8.78 -0.43 13.98
N ASN A 9 -9.74 -1.34 13.91
CA ASN A 9 -10.85 -1.23 12.97
C ASN A 9 -11.93 -0.25 13.49
N PRO A 10 -12.79 0.27 12.60
CA PRO A 10 -13.97 1.02 13.03
C PRO A 10 -14.95 0.13 13.83
N PRO A 11 -15.84 0.71 14.66
CA PRO A 11 -16.67 -0.04 15.62
C PRO A 11 -17.64 -1.07 15.00
N ASP A 12 -17.97 -0.89 13.73
CA ASP A 12 -18.84 -1.74 12.92
C ASP A 12 -18.14 -3.01 12.38
N ILE A 13 -16.83 -3.13 12.57
CA ILE A 13 -16.03 -4.30 12.19
C ILE A 13 -15.53 -5.03 13.45
N PRO A 14 -15.96 -6.29 13.69
CA PRO A 14 -15.68 -7.00 14.94
C PRO A 14 -14.21 -7.27 15.24
N GLN A 15 -13.37 -7.41 14.21
CA GLN A 15 -11.94 -7.63 14.38
C GLN A 15 -11.32 -6.39 15.01
N VAL A 16 -10.47 -6.56 16.02
CA VAL A 16 -9.90 -5.40 16.73
C VAL A 16 -8.88 -4.64 15.88
N THR A 17 -8.09 -5.35 15.07
CA THR A 17 -6.90 -4.80 14.43
C THR A 17 -7.05 -4.74 12.91
N MET A 18 -6.86 -3.55 12.34
CA MET A 18 -6.71 -3.32 10.91
C MET A 18 -5.25 -3.48 10.50
N VAL A 19 -4.35 -2.77 11.16
CA VAL A 19 -2.91 -2.78 10.86
C VAL A 19 -2.14 -3.08 12.12
N HIS A 20 -1.18 -3.99 12.02
CA HIS A 20 -0.23 -4.31 13.06
C HIS A 20 1.18 -4.06 12.52
N LEU A 21 1.94 -3.27 13.25
CA LEU A 21 3.33 -2.95 12.96
C LEU A 21 4.15 -3.37 14.20
N PRO A 22 4.70 -4.60 14.21
CA PRO A 22 5.50 -5.11 15.32
C PRO A 22 6.62 -4.16 15.73
N ARG A 23 7.31 -3.56 14.75
CA ARG A 23 8.33 -2.54 14.98
C ARG A 23 8.30 -1.46 13.91
N VAL A 24 8.48 -0.23 14.37
CA VAL A 24 8.66 0.95 13.52
C VAL A 24 9.91 1.72 13.95
N GLU A 25 10.84 1.85 13.01
CA GLU A 25 12.01 2.70 13.14
C GLU A 25 11.84 3.91 12.23
N ALA A 26 11.96 5.11 12.81
CA ALA A 26 11.78 6.35 12.07
C ALA A 26 12.78 7.38 12.58
N THR A 27 13.28 8.21 11.66
CA THR A 27 14.10 9.37 12.01
C THR A 27 13.31 10.64 11.75
N LEU A 28 13.29 11.54 12.72
CA LEU A 28 12.69 12.87 12.60
C LEU A 28 13.80 13.89 12.32
N ALA A 29 13.59 14.80 11.36
CA ALA A 29 14.51 15.90 11.09
C ALA A 29 14.20 17.09 12.02
N PRO A 30 14.98 17.36 13.08
CA PRO A 30 14.57 18.32 14.11
C PRO A 30 14.52 19.76 13.60
N LEU A 31 15.42 20.13 12.69
CA LEU A 31 15.45 21.47 12.09
C LEU A 31 14.21 21.77 11.26
N ALA A 32 13.57 20.75 10.67
CA ALA A 32 12.33 20.91 9.91
C ALA A 32 11.14 21.26 10.82
N LEU A 33 11.21 20.96 12.13
CA LEU A 33 10.18 21.34 13.09
C LEU A 33 10.11 22.86 13.28
N LEU A 34 11.23 23.58 13.11
CA LEU A 34 11.28 25.05 13.19
C LEU A 34 10.45 25.69 12.07
N SER A 35 10.33 25.03 10.91
CA SER A 35 9.46 25.45 9.80
C SER A 35 8.06 24.83 9.86
N LYS A 36 7.64 24.28 11.01
CA LYS A 36 6.37 23.56 11.19
C LYS A 36 6.21 22.38 10.21
N THR A 37 7.30 21.66 9.95
CA THR A 37 7.29 20.48 9.09
C THR A 37 7.68 19.24 9.90
N VAL A 38 6.76 18.30 10.03
CA VAL A 38 7.09 16.94 10.48
C VAL A 38 7.73 16.22 9.30
N TYR A 39 9.06 16.21 9.25
CA TYR A 39 9.82 15.58 8.18
C TYR A 39 10.49 14.29 8.66
N LEU A 40 10.12 13.18 8.01
CA LEU A 40 10.71 11.87 8.19
C LEU A 40 11.52 11.50 6.94
N PRO A 41 12.86 11.57 6.97
CA PRO A 41 13.68 11.18 5.82
C PRO A 41 13.52 9.71 5.46
N TRP A 42 13.30 8.86 6.47
CA TRP A 42 13.01 7.44 6.27
C TRP A 42 12.18 6.88 7.43
N ILE A 43 11.39 5.87 7.10
CA ILE A 43 10.69 4.98 8.04
C ILE A 43 10.95 3.53 7.61
N LYS A 44 11.24 2.66 8.56
CA LYS A 44 11.38 1.22 8.37
C LYS A 44 10.32 0.52 9.21
N LEU A 45 9.55 -0.35 8.55
CA LEU A 45 8.52 -1.17 9.15
C LEU A 45 9.00 -2.62 9.17
N GLU A 46 9.01 -3.26 10.32
CA GLU A 46 9.31 -4.68 10.43
C GLU A 46 8.01 -5.47 10.37
N GLN A 47 7.92 -6.36 9.38
CA GLN A 47 6.81 -7.29 9.18
C GLN A 47 5.41 -6.65 9.28
N PRO A 48 5.11 -5.56 8.53
CA PRO A 48 3.79 -4.96 8.56
C PRO A 48 2.70 -5.96 8.14
N ASP A 49 1.67 -6.12 8.98
CA ASP A 49 0.49 -6.94 8.70
C ASP A 49 -0.74 -6.03 8.61
N ALA A 50 -1.41 -6.04 7.46
CA ALA A 50 -2.65 -5.31 7.23
C ALA A 50 -3.79 -6.27 6.91
N ARG A 51 -4.98 -5.94 7.42
CA ARG A 51 -6.21 -6.66 7.15
C ARG A 51 -7.22 -5.71 6.54
N LEU A 52 -7.64 -6.00 5.32
CA LEU A 52 -8.70 -5.28 4.62
C LEU A 52 -9.98 -6.09 4.73
N ILE A 53 -10.99 -5.51 5.37
CA ILE A 53 -12.25 -6.20 5.67
C ILE A 53 -13.40 -5.39 5.07
N ARG A 54 -14.24 -6.05 4.28
CA ARG A 54 -15.52 -5.51 3.82
C ARG A 54 -16.65 -6.48 4.08
N LEU A 55 -17.60 -6.01 4.88
CA LEU A 55 -18.80 -6.77 5.26
C LEU A 55 -19.97 -6.46 4.31
N SER A 56 -20.04 -5.23 3.80
CA SER A 56 -21.06 -4.75 2.86
C SER A 56 -20.53 -3.61 2.00
N GLU A 57 -21.27 -3.15 0.99
CA GLU A 57 -20.86 -2.00 0.16
C GLU A 57 -20.58 -0.71 0.94
N LYS A 58 -21.16 -0.57 2.14
CA LYS A 58 -21.01 0.62 2.99
C LYS A 58 -20.11 0.39 4.21
N THR A 59 -19.70 -0.85 4.47
CA THR A 59 -19.05 -1.27 5.72
C THR A 59 -17.70 -1.89 5.38
N ASN A 60 -16.63 -1.11 5.52
CA ASN A 60 -15.27 -1.53 5.30
C ASN A 60 -14.29 -0.77 6.22
N ASN A 61 -13.06 -1.27 6.39
CA ASN A 61 -12.07 -0.65 7.27
C ASN A 61 -11.04 0.24 6.56
N TRP A 62 -11.10 0.41 5.24
CA TRP A 62 -10.10 1.17 4.48
C TRP A 62 -10.60 2.55 4.01
N THR A 63 -11.89 2.81 4.12
CA THR A 63 -12.47 4.14 3.92
C THR A 63 -12.39 4.91 5.22
N PHE A 64 -11.51 5.91 5.27
CA PHE A 64 -11.33 6.77 6.44
C PHE A 64 -12.13 8.06 6.29
N ASP A 65 -13.08 8.28 7.19
CA ASP A 65 -13.77 9.56 7.33
C ASP A 65 -13.05 10.41 8.39
N LEU A 66 -12.00 11.13 7.94
CA LEU A 66 -11.22 12.03 8.79
C LEU A 66 -11.98 13.33 9.12
N ALA A 67 -13.12 13.61 8.46
CA ALA A 67 -13.92 14.82 8.68
C ALA A 67 -14.93 14.66 9.83
N SER A 68 -15.07 13.44 10.36
CA SER A 68 -16.03 13.10 11.42
C SER A 68 -15.41 13.03 12.82
N ALA A 69 -14.10 13.30 12.96
CA ALA A 69 -13.42 13.41 14.24
C ALA A 69 -13.84 14.72 14.95
N GLY A 70 -15.03 14.71 15.56
CA GLY A 70 -15.56 15.84 16.32
C GLY A 70 -16.28 16.86 15.45
N SER A 71 -17.59 16.96 15.64
CA SER A 71 -18.50 17.97 15.07
C SER A 71 -18.17 19.43 15.46
N SER A 72 -16.94 19.70 15.94
CA SER A 72 -16.40 21.02 16.29
C SER A 72 -15.27 21.48 15.36
N GLU A 73 -14.79 20.63 14.43
CA GLU A 73 -13.64 20.94 13.56
C GLU A 73 -14.02 21.42 12.15
N LYS A 74 -15.31 21.45 11.78
CA LYS A 74 -15.74 21.98 10.47
C LYS A 74 -15.36 23.45 10.22
N ASP A 75 -15.05 24.19 11.29
CA ASP A 75 -14.58 25.58 11.27
C ASP A 75 -13.13 25.73 11.78
N ALA A 76 -12.41 24.63 12.03
CA ALA A 76 -11.01 24.71 12.42
C ALA A 76 -10.14 25.03 11.20
N ALA A 77 -9.36 26.11 11.29
CA ALA A 77 -8.39 26.43 10.25
C ALA A 77 -7.47 25.21 10.02
N PRO A 78 -7.20 24.84 8.75
CA PRO A 78 -6.34 23.70 8.45
C PRO A 78 -5.01 23.85 9.19
N SER A 79 -4.54 22.75 9.78
CA SER A 79 -3.30 22.76 10.55
C SER A 79 -2.17 23.42 9.77
N SER A 80 -1.49 24.39 10.38
CA SER A 80 -0.32 25.04 9.77
C SER A 80 0.90 24.13 9.66
N TRP A 81 0.80 22.88 10.16
CA TRP A 81 1.84 21.88 10.06
C TRP A 81 1.79 21.14 8.73
N SER A 82 2.96 20.98 8.12
CA SER A 82 3.15 20.13 6.94
C SER A 82 3.78 18.79 7.32
N PHE A 83 3.46 17.73 6.58
CA PHE A 83 4.05 16.41 6.75
C PHE A 83 4.81 16.00 5.50
N ARG A 84 6.06 15.56 5.65
CA ARG A 84 6.91 15.07 4.57
C ARG A 84 7.52 13.73 4.94
N LEU A 85 7.50 12.79 4.01
CA LEU A 85 8.09 11.46 4.14
C LEU A 85 8.77 11.07 2.83
N ASP A 86 10.07 10.78 2.89
CA ASP A 86 10.87 10.53 1.69
C ASP A 86 11.10 9.04 1.41
N ASN A 87 11.31 8.19 2.41
CA ASN A 87 11.57 6.76 2.18
C ASN A 87 10.74 5.86 3.10
N ILE A 88 10.17 4.80 2.53
CA ILE A 88 9.49 3.73 3.27
C ILE A 88 10.19 2.41 2.96
N LEU A 89 10.72 1.77 3.99
CA LEU A 89 11.38 0.48 3.91
C LEU A 89 10.56 -0.55 4.71
N PHE A 90 10.51 -1.78 4.21
CA PHE A 90 10.05 -2.92 4.99
C PHE A 90 10.71 -4.20 4.47
N ASP A 91 10.79 -5.21 5.33
CA ASP A 91 11.45 -6.49 5.06
C ASP A 91 10.49 -7.52 4.41
N ARG A 92 9.26 -7.63 4.91
CA ARG A 92 8.19 -8.45 4.36
C ARG A 92 6.84 -7.91 4.80
N GLY A 93 5.95 -7.61 3.87
CA GLY A 93 4.56 -7.24 4.19
C GLY A 93 3.61 -8.42 4.09
N LYS A 94 2.55 -8.41 4.88
CA LYS A 94 1.39 -9.29 4.71
C LYS A 94 0.13 -8.45 4.62
N ILE A 95 -0.73 -8.81 3.67
CA ILE A 95 -2.05 -8.22 3.51
C ILE A 95 -3.06 -9.36 3.45
N ALA A 96 -3.98 -9.41 4.41
CA ALA A 96 -5.14 -10.29 4.33
C ALA A 96 -6.35 -9.48 3.85
N VAL A 97 -7.11 -10.04 2.91
CA VAL A 97 -8.33 -9.44 2.36
C VAL A 97 -9.47 -10.40 2.69
N ASP A 98 -10.43 -9.93 3.49
CA ASP A 98 -11.71 -10.60 3.72
C ASP A 98 -12.83 -9.71 3.19
N ASP A 99 -13.33 -10.04 2.01
CA ASP A 99 -14.36 -9.26 1.32
C ASP A 99 -15.59 -10.12 1.04
N LYS A 100 -16.64 -9.92 1.84
CA LYS A 100 -17.91 -10.64 1.73
C LYS A 100 -18.70 -10.26 0.49
N VAL A 101 -18.51 -9.06 -0.05
CA VAL A 101 -19.24 -8.57 -1.24
C VAL A 101 -18.69 -9.26 -2.49
N SER A 102 -17.37 -9.26 -2.68
CA SER A 102 -16.74 -9.95 -3.82
C SER A 102 -16.51 -11.46 -3.58
N ARG A 103 -16.74 -11.93 -2.36
CA ARG A 103 -16.45 -13.30 -1.89
C ARG A 103 -14.96 -13.64 -2.07
N ALA A 104 -14.09 -12.72 -1.69
CA ALA A 104 -12.64 -12.91 -1.69
C ALA A 104 -12.14 -13.16 -0.26
N ASP A 105 -11.33 -14.21 -0.11
CA ASP A 105 -10.53 -14.46 1.09
C ASP A 105 -9.11 -14.74 0.61
N VAL A 106 -8.25 -13.72 0.65
CA VAL A 106 -6.94 -13.75 0.00
C VAL A 106 -5.88 -13.21 0.93
N THR A 107 -4.79 -13.95 1.07
CA THR A 107 -3.54 -13.48 1.69
C THR A 107 -2.53 -13.14 0.60
N ILE A 108 -1.96 -11.94 0.68
CA ILE A 108 -0.90 -11.44 -0.18
C ILE A 108 0.34 -11.24 0.69
N VAL A 109 1.45 -11.85 0.30
CA VAL A 109 2.77 -11.61 0.87
C VAL A 109 3.56 -10.71 -0.08
N VAL A 110 4.23 -9.71 0.48
CA VAL A 110 5.02 -8.73 -0.25
C VAL A 110 6.47 -8.85 0.21
N ASP A 111 7.37 -9.24 -0.69
CA ASP A 111 8.80 -9.36 -0.40
C ASP A 111 9.59 -8.35 -1.26
N PRO A 112 10.66 -7.73 -0.75
CA PRO A 112 11.58 -6.94 -1.55
C PRO A 112 12.30 -7.85 -2.55
N LEU A 113 12.52 -7.37 -3.77
CA LEU A 113 13.28 -8.10 -4.80
C LEU A 113 14.79 -8.08 -4.54
N GLY A 114 15.25 -7.28 -3.57
CA GLY A 114 16.67 -7.04 -3.27
C GLY A 114 17.30 -6.05 -4.25
N LYS A 115 17.21 -6.32 -5.56
CA LYS A 115 17.62 -5.39 -6.62
C LYS A 115 16.39 -4.90 -7.39
N PRO A 116 16.24 -3.58 -7.60
CA PRO A 116 15.20 -3.05 -8.48
C PRO A 116 15.32 -3.64 -9.88
N LEU A 117 14.18 -3.94 -10.49
CA LEU A 117 14.07 -4.48 -11.84
C LEU A 117 13.39 -3.44 -12.72
N ALA A 118 14.03 -3.04 -13.82
CA ALA A 118 13.51 -1.96 -14.64
C ALA A 118 12.22 -2.38 -15.35
N PHE A 119 11.31 -1.43 -15.56
CA PHE A 119 10.03 -1.71 -16.24
C PHE A 119 10.23 -2.37 -17.62
N SER A 120 11.17 -1.85 -18.41
CA SER A 120 11.51 -2.34 -19.74
C SER A 120 12.10 -3.76 -19.75
N GLU A 121 12.74 -4.20 -18.66
CA GLU A 121 13.26 -5.57 -18.53
C GLU A 121 12.13 -6.59 -18.33
N VAL A 122 11.03 -6.16 -17.71
CA VAL A 122 9.83 -6.97 -17.52
C VAL A 122 8.94 -6.97 -18.75
N THR A 123 8.75 -5.81 -19.39
CA THR A 123 7.84 -5.69 -20.55
C THR A 123 8.49 -6.06 -21.87
N GLY A 124 9.83 -6.10 -21.94
CA GLY A 124 10.57 -6.27 -23.17
C GLY A 124 10.59 -5.02 -24.06
N GLU A 125 10.05 -3.89 -23.59
CA GLU A 125 10.02 -2.62 -24.32
C GLU A 125 11.37 -1.91 -24.24
N LYS A 126 12.36 -2.41 -24.98
CA LYS A 126 13.60 -1.67 -25.24
C LYS A 126 13.37 -0.66 -26.36
N GLY A 127 13.20 0.63 -26.00
CA GLY A 127 13.48 1.73 -26.93
C GLY A 127 12.34 2.24 -27.82
N LYS A 128 11.08 2.27 -27.37
CA LYS A 128 10.07 3.14 -28.00
C LYS A 128 10.01 4.46 -27.23
N GLY A 129 10.07 5.58 -27.96
CA GLY A 129 10.31 6.95 -27.46
C GLY A 129 9.71 7.23 -26.09
N GLN A 130 10.57 7.70 -25.17
CA GLN A 130 10.35 7.74 -23.72
C GLN A 130 8.93 8.23 -23.36
N PRO A 131 8.01 7.35 -22.95
CA PRO A 131 7.02 7.77 -22.00
C PRO A 131 7.76 8.10 -20.70
N GLN A 132 7.27 9.09 -19.97
CA GLN A 132 7.57 9.39 -18.56
C GLN A 132 8.36 8.28 -17.84
N LYS A 133 9.54 8.58 -17.26
CA LYS A 133 10.37 7.61 -16.51
C LYS A 133 9.48 6.81 -15.55
N VAL A 134 9.12 5.59 -15.95
CA VAL A 134 8.35 4.67 -15.12
C VAL A 134 9.26 4.23 -13.98
N GLY A 135 8.70 4.09 -12.77
CA GLY A 135 9.45 3.55 -11.65
C GLY A 135 9.95 2.12 -11.93
N ASP A 136 10.96 1.68 -11.18
CA ASP A 136 11.40 0.28 -11.19
C ASP A 136 10.44 -0.58 -10.35
N TYR A 137 10.36 -1.86 -10.68
CA TYR A 137 9.80 -2.87 -9.79
C TYR A 137 10.74 -3.10 -8.61
N VAL A 138 10.22 -2.99 -7.39
CA VAL A 138 11.02 -3.12 -6.15
C VAL A 138 10.52 -4.27 -5.29
N PHE A 139 9.25 -4.66 -5.41
CA PHE A 139 8.65 -5.71 -4.61
C PHE A 139 8.06 -6.83 -5.48
N GLY A 140 8.17 -8.06 -4.99
CA GLY A 140 7.46 -9.23 -5.47
C GLY A 140 6.23 -9.50 -4.61
N LEU A 141 5.18 -10.02 -5.23
CA LEU A 141 3.91 -10.38 -4.59
C LEU A 141 3.66 -11.87 -4.76
N GLN A 142 3.12 -12.51 -3.72
CA GLN A 142 2.53 -13.84 -3.79
C GLN A 142 1.15 -13.81 -3.16
N ALA A 143 0.13 -14.19 -3.92
CA ALA A 143 -1.26 -14.24 -3.46
C ALA A 143 -1.74 -15.69 -3.38
N LYS A 144 -2.45 -16.03 -2.30
CA LYS A 144 -3.11 -17.34 -2.11
C LYS A 144 -4.42 -17.15 -1.36
N GLY A 145 -5.40 -18.01 -1.64
CA GLY A 145 -6.67 -18.02 -0.92
C GLY A 145 -7.80 -18.54 -1.78
N SER A 146 -8.93 -17.85 -1.79
CA SER A 146 -10.08 -18.16 -2.62
C SER A 146 -10.80 -16.92 -3.13
N TYR A 147 -11.46 -17.06 -4.27
CA TYR A 147 -12.33 -16.04 -4.86
C TYR A 147 -13.58 -16.70 -5.43
N ASN A 148 -14.76 -16.22 -5.04
CA ASN A 148 -16.04 -16.84 -5.38
C ASN A 148 -16.08 -18.37 -5.09
N GLY A 149 -15.46 -18.79 -3.99
CA GLY A 149 -15.37 -20.19 -3.57
C GLY A 149 -14.40 -21.06 -4.37
N GLN A 150 -13.66 -20.51 -5.33
CA GLN A 150 -12.63 -21.22 -6.08
C GLN A 150 -11.25 -20.92 -5.51
N PRO A 151 -10.33 -21.90 -5.46
CA PRO A 151 -8.94 -21.66 -5.04
C PRO A 151 -8.29 -20.60 -5.94
N LEU A 152 -7.68 -19.61 -5.29
CA LEU A 152 -6.95 -18.52 -5.93
C LEU A 152 -5.46 -18.62 -5.59
N SER A 153 -4.63 -18.46 -6.62
CA SER A 153 -3.19 -18.28 -6.46
C SER A 153 -2.66 -17.30 -7.48
N GLY A 154 -1.58 -16.60 -7.16
CA GLY A 154 -0.96 -15.70 -8.12
C GLY A 154 0.36 -15.15 -7.64
N SER A 155 1.03 -14.48 -8.56
CA SER A 155 2.26 -13.75 -8.29
C SER A 155 2.26 -12.43 -9.03
N GLY A 156 3.07 -11.48 -8.56
CA GLY A 156 3.15 -10.17 -9.17
C GLY A 156 4.42 -9.45 -8.82
N LYS A 157 4.57 -8.26 -9.38
CA LYS A 157 5.63 -7.30 -9.04
C LYS A 157 5.03 -5.92 -9.02
N ILE A 158 5.49 -5.08 -8.11
CA ILE A 158 5.06 -3.69 -7.99
C ILE A 158 6.24 -2.76 -7.73
N GLY A 159 6.03 -1.48 -8.03
CA GLY A 159 7.02 -0.43 -7.81
C GLY A 159 7.25 -0.09 -6.34
N GLY A 160 8.24 0.77 -6.11
CA GLY A 160 8.53 1.31 -4.78
C GLY A 160 7.40 2.21 -4.26
N MET A 161 7.12 2.15 -2.95
CA MET A 161 6.00 2.88 -2.32
C MET A 161 6.06 4.40 -2.51
N LEU A 162 7.24 4.98 -2.70
CA LEU A 162 7.40 6.43 -2.92
C LEU A 162 6.78 6.89 -4.25
N ALA A 163 6.79 6.03 -5.28
CA ALA A 163 6.18 6.35 -6.56
C ALA A 163 4.64 6.52 -6.46
N LEU A 164 3.99 6.02 -5.40
CA LEU A 164 2.57 6.29 -5.13
C LEU A 164 2.32 7.73 -4.66
N ARG A 165 3.34 8.40 -4.11
CA ARG A 165 3.26 9.81 -3.65
C ARG A 165 3.68 10.79 -4.75
N SER A 166 4.64 10.42 -5.60
CA SER A 166 5.21 11.33 -6.58
C SER A 166 4.20 11.67 -7.68
N GLU A 167 3.88 12.95 -7.80
CA GLU A 167 3.24 13.46 -9.00
C GLU A 167 4.22 13.27 -10.17
N GLY A 168 3.75 12.69 -11.28
CA GLY A 168 4.55 12.57 -12.50
C GLY A 168 5.45 11.34 -12.64
N THR A 169 5.50 10.38 -11.71
CA THR A 169 6.20 9.09 -11.93
C THR A 169 5.18 7.95 -11.98
N PRO A 170 4.94 7.31 -13.14
CA PRO A 170 4.02 6.17 -13.21
C PRO A 170 4.48 5.01 -12.33
N PHE A 171 3.57 4.47 -11.52
CA PHE A 171 3.80 3.34 -10.62
C PHE A 171 3.64 2.01 -11.39
N PRO A 172 4.71 1.21 -11.57
CA PRO A 172 4.62 -0.04 -12.32
C PRO A 172 3.93 -1.15 -11.50
N LEU A 173 3.14 -1.96 -12.19
CA LEU A 173 2.54 -3.16 -11.63
C LEU A 173 2.44 -4.27 -12.68
N GLN A 174 2.61 -5.50 -12.23
CA GLN A 174 2.42 -6.71 -13.01
C GLN A 174 1.75 -7.76 -12.12
N GLY A 175 0.92 -8.61 -12.72
CA GLY A 175 0.31 -9.73 -12.01
C GLY A 175 -0.05 -10.88 -12.94
N ASP A 176 -0.02 -12.08 -12.38
CA ASP A 176 -0.53 -13.31 -12.98
C ASP A 176 -1.27 -14.09 -11.89
N PHE A 177 -2.58 -14.22 -12.06
CA PHE A 177 -3.49 -14.81 -11.10
C PHE A 177 -4.31 -15.91 -11.75
N ARG A 178 -4.59 -16.95 -10.98
CA ARG A 178 -5.41 -18.09 -11.37
C ARG A 178 -6.49 -18.33 -10.33
N SER A 179 -7.72 -18.52 -10.78
CA SER A 179 -8.87 -18.86 -9.95
C SER A 179 -9.72 -19.89 -10.69
N GLY A 180 -9.71 -21.14 -10.23
CA GLY A 180 -10.31 -22.26 -10.98
C GLY A 180 -9.71 -22.37 -12.39
N ASN A 181 -10.56 -22.26 -13.42
CA ASN A 181 -10.16 -22.32 -14.83
C ASN A 181 -9.79 -20.94 -15.43
N THR A 182 -9.95 -19.86 -14.67
CA THR A 182 -9.68 -18.51 -15.13
C THR A 182 -8.25 -18.13 -14.80
N ARG A 183 -7.53 -17.58 -15.79
CA ARG A 183 -6.23 -16.93 -15.60
C ARG A 183 -6.31 -15.49 -16.07
N VAL A 184 -5.78 -14.58 -15.27
CA VAL A 184 -5.65 -13.16 -15.61
C VAL A 184 -4.19 -12.78 -15.46
N ALA A 185 -3.59 -12.29 -16.54
CA ALA A 185 -2.24 -11.75 -16.54
C ALA A 185 -2.27 -10.32 -17.08
N PHE A 186 -1.57 -9.42 -16.41
CA PHE A 186 -1.50 -8.01 -16.79
C PHE A 186 -0.15 -7.41 -16.43
N THR A 187 0.23 -6.38 -17.20
CA THR A 187 1.38 -5.53 -16.92
C THR A 187 1.00 -4.10 -17.32
N GLY A 188 1.32 -3.12 -16.48
CA GLY A 188 0.98 -1.74 -16.75
C GLY A 188 1.52 -0.77 -15.71
N THR A 189 0.98 0.44 -15.72
CA THR A 189 1.32 1.49 -14.76
C THR A 189 0.05 2.15 -14.22
N VAL A 190 0.13 2.66 -12.98
CA VAL A 190 -0.89 3.51 -12.38
C VAL A 190 -0.28 4.89 -12.16
N GLN A 191 -1.00 5.94 -12.55
CA GLN A 191 -0.59 7.31 -12.30
C GLN A 191 -1.76 8.08 -11.71
N ARG A 192 -1.47 8.98 -10.78
CA ARG A 192 -2.47 9.92 -10.29
C ARG A 192 -2.68 10.99 -11.37
N SER A 193 -3.93 11.24 -11.73
CA SER A 193 -4.29 12.40 -12.54
C SER A 193 -4.03 13.67 -11.73
N ALA A 194 -3.34 14.63 -12.34
CA ALA A 194 -3.12 15.96 -11.78
C ALA A 194 -4.44 16.70 -11.54
#